data_AF-A0AAX1PMM8-F1
#
_entry.id   AF-A0AAX1PMM8-F1
#
_cell.length_a   1.000
_cell.length_b   1.000
_cell.length_c   1.000
_cell.angle_alpha   90.00
_cell.angle_beta   90.00
_cell.angle_gamma   90.00
#
_symmetry.space_group_name_H-M   'P 1'
#
loop_
_entity.id
_entity.type
_entity.pdbx_description
1 polymer ?
#
loop_
_entity_poly.entity_id
_entity_poly.type
_entity_poly.pdbx_seq_one_letter_code
_entity_poly.pdbx_strand_id
1 'polypeptide(L)'
;MSGLSSERREQAFALLARLDPQAPDQVAANLDALSPDFAELVLGFAFADVLSRPGIDLCTREMLTVAALMAMGNAPGQLEFHIRAALNVGVSRETIIEILLQIAVYAGVPACMNGISAARKAFAAHDKARRDPHKAHHEQT
;
A
#
# COMPACT_ATOMS: atom_id res chain seq x y z
N MET A 1 3.89 -26.34 -6.66
CA MET A 1 2.70 -25.46 -6.70
C MET A 1 2.56 -24.99 -8.14
N SER A 2 1.36 -25.02 -8.75
CA SER A 2 1.19 -24.35 -10.05
C SER A 2 1.37 -22.86 -9.80
N GLY A 3 2.18 -22.18 -10.61
CA GLY A 3 2.39 -20.73 -10.47
C GLY A 3 1.08 -19.93 -10.58
N LEU A 4 1.16 -18.65 -10.25
CA LEU A 4 0.03 -17.71 -10.29
C LEU A 4 -0.67 -17.73 -11.65
N SER A 5 -1.98 -17.98 -11.64
CA SER A 5 -2.78 -17.96 -12.87
C SER A 5 -2.85 -16.55 -13.46
N SER A 6 -2.97 -16.46 -14.78
CA SER A 6 -3.06 -15.17 -15.49
C SER A 6 -4.22 -14.31 -14.98
N GLU A 7 -5.38 -14.92 -14.71
CA GLU A 7 -6.56 -14.22 -14.18
C GLU A 7 -6.32 -13.62 -12.79
N ARG A 8 -5.75 -14.40 -11.85
CA ARG A 8 -5.43 -13.90 -10.50
C ARG A 8 -4.37 -12.80 -10.55
N ARG A 9 -3.39 -12.92 -11.46
CA ARG A 9 -2.38 -11.89 -11.68
C ARG A 9 -2.99 -10.59 -12.21
N GLU A 10 -3.88 -10.67 -13.19
CA GLU A 10 -4.58 -9.51 -13.74
C GLU A 10 -5.43 -8.80 -12.68
N GLN A 11 -6.18 -9.58 -11.89
CA GLN A 11 -6.97 -9.04 -10.78
C GLN A 11 -6.10 -8.33 -9.74
N ALA A 12 -4.97 -8.93 -9.36
CA ALA A 12 -4.02 -8.34 -8.41
C ALA A 12 -3.45 -7.02 -8.94
N PHE A 13 -3.08 -6.98 -10.22
CA PHE A 13 -2.54 -5.78 -10.86
C PHE A 13 -3.58 -4.68 -11.01
N ALA A 14 -4.82 -5.02 -11.34
CA ALA A 14 -5.91 -4.07 -11.37
C ALA A 14 -6.15 -3.42 -9.99
N LEU A 15 -6.06 -4.22 -8.91
CA LEU A 15 -6.15 -3.70 -7.55
C LEU A 15 -4.94 -2.82 -7.18
N LEU A 16 -3.72 -3.28 -7.47
CA LEU A 16 -2.50 -2.51 -7.23
C LEU A 16 -2.51 -1.16 -7.95
N ALA A 17 -2.96 -1.11 -9.21
CA ALA A 17 -3.04 0.13 -9.98
C ALA A 17 -3.99 1.16 -9.36
N ARG A 18 -5.05 0.70 -8.68
CA ARG A 18 -5.97 1.59 -7.94
C ARG A 18 -5.34 2.13 -6.66
N LEU A 19 -4.47 1.35 -6.02
CA LEU A 19 -3.77 1.73 -4.80
C LEU A 19 -2.61 2.67 -5.11
N ASP A 20 -1.83 2.37 -6.14
CA ASP A 20 -0.74 3.20 -6.62
C ASP A 20 -0.46 2.87 -8.11
N PRO A 21 -0.62 3.83 -9.03
CA PRO A 21 -0.44 3.59 -10.46
C PRO A 21 0.92 3.00 -10.85
N GLN A 22 1.98 3.25 -10.06
CA GLN A 22 3.34 2.75 -10.34
C GLN A 22 3.62 1.38 -9.70
N ALA A 23 2.74 0.90 -8.81
CA ALA A 23 2.98 -0.30 -8.04
C ALA A 23 2.96 -1.61 -8.85
N PRO A 24 2.08 -1.82 -9.85
CA PRO A 24 2.07 -3.07 -10.61
C PRO A 24 3.44 -3.42 -11.21
N ASP A 25 4.06 -2.47 -11.90
CA ASP A 25 5.34 -2.68 -12.58
C ASP A 25 6.48 -2.89 -11.57
N GLN A 26 6.50 -2.08 -10.50
CA GLN A 26 7.55 -2.18 -9.49
C GLN A 26 7.45 -3.46 -8.66
N VAL A 27 6.23 -3.91 -8.34
CA VAL A 27 6.00 -5.16 -7.62
C VAL A 27 6.33 -6.36 -8.51
N ALA A 28 5.90 -6.34 -9.79
CA ALA A 28 6.22 -7.40 -10.74
C ALA A 28 7.74 -7.57 -10.92
N ALA A 29 8.45 -6.47 -11.18
CA ALA A 29 9.89 -6.48 -11.39
C ALA A 29 10.65 -7.06 -10.18
N ASN A 30 10.23 -6.72 -8.95
CA ASN A 30 10.87 -7.21 -7.74
C ASN A 30 10.58 -8.69 -7.45
N LEU A 31 9.33 -9.13 -7.64
CA LEU A 31 8.92 -10.49 -7.27
C LEU A 31 9.32 -11.52 -8.32
N ASP A 32 9.13 -11.22 -9.61
CA ASP A 32 9.48 -12.13 -10.70
C ASP A 32 11.00 -12.34 -10.80
N ALA A 33 11.80 -11.31 -10.47
CA ALA A 33 13.25 -11.43 -10.39
C ALA A 33 13.74 -12.30 -9.22
N LEU A 34 12.92 -12.47 -8.18
CA LEU A 34 13.29 -13.23 -6.98
C LEU A 34 12.81 -14.68 -7.03
N SER A 35 11.49 -14.91 -7.15
CA SER A 35 10.89 -16.24 -7.28
C SER A 35 9.40 -16.18 -7.64
N PRO A 36 8.91 -17.08 -8.51
CA PRO A 36 7.48 -17.26 -8.77
C PRO A 36 6.64 -17.51 -7.52
N ASP A 37 7.21 -18.14 -6.48
CA ASP A 37 6.49 -18.43 -5.23
C ASP A 37 6.21 -17.15 -4.43
N PHE A 38 7.08 -16.14 -4.53
CA PHE A 38 6.84 -14.83 -3.94
C PHE A 38 5.77 -14.04 -4.70
N ALA A 39 5.71 -14.19 -6.03
CA ALA A 39 4.61 -13.64 -6.82
C ALA A 39 3.26 -14.27 -6.42
N GLU A 40 3.21 -15.59 -6.20
CA GLU A 40 2.01 -16.26 -5.70
C GLU A 40 1.63 -15.80 -4.28
N LEU A 41 2.59 -15.65 -3.38
CA LEU A 41 2.33 -15.19 -2.01
C LEU A 41 1.77 -13.77 -1.97
N VAL A 42 2.35 -12.85 -2.72
CA VAL A 42 1.96 -11.44 -2.67
C VAL A 42 0.79 -11.17 -3.59
N LEU A 43 0.94 -11.43 -4.89
CA LEU A 43 -0.10 -11.09 -5.87
C LEU A 43 -1.28 -12.05 -5.79
N GLY A 44 -1.03 -13.35 -5.65
CA GLY A 44 -2.09 -14.35 -5.51
C GLY A 44 -2.81 -14.23 -4.18
N PHE A 45 -2.14 -14.59 -3.09
CA PHE A 45 -2.78 -14.65 -1.79
C PHE A 45 -3.17 -13.26 -1.25
N ALA A 46 -2.24 -12.32 -1.13
CA ALA A 46 -2.57 -11.04 -0.49
C ALA A 46 -3.52 -10.18 -1.35
N PHE A 47 -3.21 -9.97 -2.63
CA PHE A 47 -4.01 -9.08 -3.49
C PHE A 47 -5.23 -9.77 -4.09
N ALA A 48 -5.05 -10.89 -4.81
CA ALA A 48 -6.14 -11.54 -5.51
C ALA A 48 -7.12 -12.25 -4.56
N ASP A 49 -6.66 -12.91 -3.50
CA ASP A 49 -7.55 -13.75 -2.68
C ASP A 49 -8.09 -13.06 -1.42
N VAL A 50 -7.36 -12.09 -0.86
CA VAL A 50 -7.74 -11.42 0.41
C VAL A 50 -8.21 -9.99 0.20
N LEU A 51 -7.38 -9.13 -0.38
CA LEU A 51 -7.70 -7.70 -0.50
C LEU A 51 -8.80 -7.41 -1.54
N SER A 52 -8.94 -8.26 -2.56
CA SER A 52 -10.00 -8.12 -3.57
C SER A 52 -11.41 -8.51 -3.07
N ARG A 53 -11.50 -9.19 -1.91
CA ARG A 53 -12.77 -9.77 -1.45
C ARG A 53 -13.85 -8.70 -1.26
N PRO A 54 -15.12 -9.02 -1.53
CA PRO A 54 -16.22 -8.15 -1.15
C PRO A 54 -16.36 -8.08 0.38
N GLY A 55 -17.11 -7.09 0.88
CA GLY A 55 -17.51 -6.97 2.28
C GLY A 55 -16.85 -5.82 3.05
N ILE A 56 -15.66 -5.39 2.65
CA ILE A 56 -15.01 -4.17 3.14
C ILE A 56 -14.57 -3.37 1.92
N ASP A 57 -14.97 -2.10 1.85
CA ASP A 57 -14.56 -1.20 0.77
C ASP A 57 -13.06 -0.88 0.85
N LEU A 58 -12.50 -0.41 -0.26
CA LEU A 58 -11.06 -0.25 -0.39
C LEU A 58 -10.49 0.82 0.56
N CYS A 59 -11.23 1.91 0.81
CA CYS A 59 -10.80 2.94 1.76
C CYS A 59 -10.71 2.35 3.17
N THR A 60 -11.73 1.62 3.59
CA THR A 60 -11.74 0.96 4.90
C THR A 60 -10.64 -0.09 5.02
N ARG A 61 -10.37 -0.86 3.97
CA ARG A 61 -9.24 -1.82 3.96
C ARG A 61 -7.90 -1.12 4.18
N GLU A 62 -7.63 -0.04 3.46
CA GLU A 62 -6.36 0.68 3.62
C GLU A 62 -6.24 1.34 5.00
N MET A 63 -7.32 1.88 5.56
CA MET A 63 -7.32 2.39 6.94
C MET A 63 -6.95 1.30 7.95
N LEU A 64 -7.52 0.09 7.81
CA LEU A 64 -7.21 -1.05 8.68
C LEU A 64 -5.76 -1.52 8.51
N THR A 65 -5.27 -1.57 7.27
CA THR A 65 -3.87 -1.95 6.98
C THR A 65 -2.89 -0.94 7.57
N VAL A 66 -3.14 0.37 7.43
CA VAL A 66 -2.33 1.43 8.05
C VAL A 66 -2.34 1.27 9.57
N ALA A 67 -3.49 1.08 10.19
CA ALA A 67 -3.61 0.86 11.63
C ALA A 67 -2.80 -0.35 12.11
N ALA A 68 -2.88 -1.47 11.38
CA ALA A 68 -2.15 -2.69 11.72
C ALA A 68 -0.63 -2.55 11.56
N LEU A 69 -0.16 -1.98 10.44
CA LEU A 69 1.26 -1.73 10.19
C LEU A 69 1.84 -0.76 11.22
N MET A 70 1.06 0.25 11.59
CA MET A 70 1.43 1.21 12.63
C MET A 70 1.61 0.53 13.98
N ALA A 71 0.64 -0.31 14.39
CA ALA A 71 0.70 -1.04 15.65
C ALA A 71 1.87 -2.03 15.71
N MET A 72 2.24 -2.67 14.59
CA MET A 72 3.42 -3.53 14.51
C MET A 72 4.74 -2.75 14.64
N GLY A 73 4.79 -1.51 14.15
CA GLY A 73 5.88 -0.57 14.40
C GLY A 73 7.24 -0.93 13.76
N ASN A 74 7.32 -1.97 12.93
CA ASN A 74 8.58 -2.51 12.40
C ASN A 74 8.64 -2.59 10.86
N ALA A 75 7.61 -2.11 10.15
CA ALA A 75 7.50 -2.20 8.70
C ALA A 75 7.33 -0.80 8.04
N PRO A 76 8.29 0.14 8.21
CA PRO A 76 8.13 1.53 7.79
C PRO A 76 7.90 1.71 6.29
N GLY A 77 8.53 0.89 5.44
CA GLY A 77 8.34 0.95 3.99
C GLY A 77 6.93 0.53 3.55
N GLN A 78 6.37 -0.50 4.20
CA GLN A 78 4.99 -0.93 3.93
C GLN A 78 3.99 0.07 4.49
N LEU A 79 4.24 0.62 5.68
CA LEU A 79 3.41 1.68 6.24
C LEU A 79 3.37 2.91 5.32
N GLU A 80 4.52 3.34 4.80
CA GLU A 80 4.58 4.44 3.84
C GLU A 80 3.77 4.14 2.57
N PHE A 81 3.93 2.94 1.99
CA PHE A 81 3.15 2.50 0.82
C PHE A 81 1.65 2.58 1.08
N HIS A 82 1.17 1.99 2.17
CA HIS A 82 -0.26 1.91 2.48
C HIS A 82 -0.85 3.27 2.90
N ILE A 83 -0.06 4.19 3.48
CA ILE A 83 -0.52 5.57 3.69
C ILE A 83 -0.75 6.27 2.34
N ARG A 84 0.15 6.10 1.35
CA ARG A 84 -0.06 6.66 0.00
C ARG A 84 -1.26 6.01 -0.69
N ALA A 85 -1.39 4.69 -0.56
CA ALA A 85 -2.50 3.96 -1.13
C ALA A 85 -3.84 4.42 -0.57
N ALA A 86 -3.94 4.60 0.75
CA ALA A 86 -5.11 5.17 1.43
C ALA A 86 -5.49 6.54 0.84
N LEU A 87 -4.52 7.43 0.64
CA LEU A 87 -4.76 8.75 0.04
C LEU A 87 -5.27 8.64 -1.40
N ASN A 88 -4.67 7.77 -2.21
CA ASN A 88 -5.05 7.57 -3.61
C ASN A 88 -6.48 7.04 -3.76
N VAL A 89 -6.96 6.23 -2.81
CA VAL A 89 -8.33 5.72 -2.82
C VAL A 89 -9.35 6.64 -2.13
N GLY A 90 -8.90 7.77 -1.57
CA GLY A 90 -9.77 8.84 -1.07
C GLY A 90 -9.83 9.02 0.45
N VAL A 91 -8.97 8.34 1.22
CA VAL A 91 -8.82 8.60 2.66
C VAL A 91 -8.14 9.96 2.85
N SER A 92 -8.68 10.80 3.74
CA SER A 92 -8.11 12.12 4.00
C SER A 92 -6.83 12.06 4.86
N ARG A 93 -6.00 13.10 4.79
CA ARG A 93 -4.81 13.21 5.67
C ARG A 93 -5.21 13.27 7.13
N GLU A 94 -6.30 13.98 7.39
CA GLU A 94 -6.89 14.15 8.72
C GLU A 94 -7.29 12.77 9.28
N THR A 95 -7.98 11.94 8.49
CA THR A 95 -8.32 10.57 8.87
C THR A 95 -7.09 9.72 9.16
N ILE A 96 -6.04 9.83 8.34
CA ILE A 96 -4.78 9.11 8.59
C ILE A 96 -4.16 9.55 9.92
N ILE A 97 -4.11 10.85 10.20
CA ILE A 97 -3.58 11.39 11.46
C ILE A 97 -4.39 10.87 12.65
N GLU A 98 -5.72 10.86 12.57
CA GLU A 98 -6.60 10.31 13.62
C GLU A 98 -6.31 8.82 13.88
N ILE A 99 -6.07 8.03 12.82
CA ILE A 99 -5.64 6.63 12.98
C ILE A 99 -4.33 6.54 13.76
N LEU A 100 -3.31 7.35 13.42
CA LEU A 100 -2.01 7.30 14.11
C LEU A 100 -2.15 7.70 15.59
N LEU A 101 -2.96 8.72 15.89
CA LEU A 101 -3.26 9.14 17.26
C LEU A 101 -3.99 8.05 18.05
N GLN A 102 -4.98 7.39 17.44
CA GLN A 102 -5.70 6.29 18.06
C GLN A 102 -4.78 5.10 18.36
N ILE A 103 -3.84 4.78 17.45
CA ILE A 103 -2.86 3.70 17.68
C ILE A 103 -1.90 4.02 18.83
N ALA A 104 -1.62 5.30 19.12
CA ALA A 104 -0.82 5.66 20.30
C ALA A 104 -1.46 5.19 21.62
N VAL A 105 -2.80 5.07 21.67
CA VAL A 105 -3.53 4.56 22.86
C VAL A 105 -3.33 3.06 23.02
N TYR A 106 -3.36 2.29 21.93
CA TYR A 106 -3.39 0.82 21.99
C TYR A 106 -2.02 0.16 21.81
N ALA A 107 -1.10 0.79 21.08
CA ALA A 107 0.25 0.28 20.80
C ALA A 107 1.36 1.17 21.40
N GLY A 108 0.99 2.27 22.05
CA GLY A 108 1.92 3.19 22.71
C GLY A 108 2.54 4.23 21.78
N VAL A 109 3.07 5.30 22.39
CA VAL A 109 3.75 6.40 21.69
C VAL A 109 4.94 5.95 20.84
N PRO A 110 5.77 4.96 21.24
CA PRO A 110 6.90 4.52 20.39
C PRO A 110 6.46 3.98 19.02
N ALA A 111 5.39 3.18 18.97
CA ALA A 111 4.80 2.73 17.71
C ALA A 111 4.33 3.94 16.87
N CYS A 112 3.73 4.93 17.53
CA CYS A 112 3.34 6.19 16.90
C CYS A 112 4.54 6.94 16.26
N MET A 113 5.65 7.04 16.99
CA MET A 113 6.85 7.74 16.52
C MET A 113 7.47 7.09 15.29
N ASN A 114 7.45 5.75 15.19
CA ASN A 114 7.97 5.03 14.03
C ASN A 114 7.19 5.38 12.75
N GLY A 115 5.88 5.60 12.86
CA GLY A 115 5.06 5.96 11.71
C GLY A 115 5.04 7.43 11.33
N ILE A 116 5.46 8.35 12.20
CA ILE A 116 5.55 9.78 11.84
C ILE A 116 6.46 9.97 10.61
N SER A 117 7.59 9.27 10.57
CA SER A 117 8.51 9.34 9.42
C SER A 117 7.85 8.81 8.13
N ALA A 118 7.17 7.67 8.21
CA ALA A 118 6.45 7.08 7.09
C ALA A 118 5.32 7.98 6.59
N ALA A 119 4.53 8.55 7.49
CA ALA A 119 3.43 9.46 7.16
C ALA A 119 3.94 10.73 6.46
N ARG A 120 5.02 11.34 6.97
CA ARG A 120 5.63 12.52 6.33
C ARG A 120 6.11 12.22 4.91
N LYS A 121 6.78 11.07 4.71
CA LYS A 121 7.23 10.64 3.38
C LYS A 121 6.06 10.40 2.43
N ALA A 122 5.04 9.70 2.90
CA ALA A 122 3.83 9.42 2.13
C ALA A 122 3.11 10.71 1.71
N PHE A 123 2.93 11.66 2.63
CA PHE A 123 2.30 12.95 2.34
C PHE A 123 3.09 13.78 1.33
N ALA A 124 4.43 13.79 1.44
CA ALA A 124 5.29 14.49 0.48
C ALA A 124 5.23 13.85 -0.91
N ALA A 125 5.29 12.51 -0.99
CA ALA A 125 5.18 11.77 -2.24
C ALA A 125 3.82 12.01 -2.93
N HIS A 126 2.73 11.95 -2.16
CA HIS A 126 1.38 12.21 -2.66
C HIS A 126 1.21 13.67 -3.15
N ASP A 127 1.79 14.65 -2.45
CA ASP A 127 1.78 16.05 -2.91
C ASP A 127 2.55 16.24 -4.22
N LYS A 128 3.72 15.59 -4.35
CA LYS A 128 4.52 15.64 -5.58
C LYS A 128 3.74 15.07 -6.76
N ALA A 129 3.11 13.91 -6.58
CA ALA A 129 2.31 13.26 -7.63
C ALA A 129 1.13 14.13 -8.10
N ARG A 130 0.50 14.87 -7.18
CA ARG A 130 -0.59 15.81 -7.51
C ARG A 130 -0.13 17.07 -8.24
N ARG A 131 1.10 17.53 -7.99
CA ARG A 131 1.66 18.74 -8.60
C ARG A 131 2.23 18.49 -10.00
N ASP A 132 2.80 17.30 -10.23
CA ASP A 132 3.43 16.93 -11.49
C ASP A 132 2.73 15.70 -12.14
N PRO A 133 1.46 15.80 -12.55
CA PRO A 133 0.75 14.66 -13.15
C PRO A 133 1.42 14.16 -14.44
N HIS A 134 2.27 14.98 -15.08
CA HIS A 134 2.89 14.68 -16.37
C HIS A 134 4.27 13.98 -16.28
N LYS A 135 4.92 13.92 -15.10
CA LYS A 135 6.24 13.27 -14.94
C LYS A 135 6.16 11.79 -14.53
N ALA A 136 4.98 11.30 -14.17
CA ALA A 136 4.78 9.88 -13.85
C ALA A 136 4.99 8.93 -15.06
N HIS A 137 5.17 9.47 -16.28
CA HIS A 137 5.31 8.70 -17.52
C HIS A 137 6.64 8.92 -18.28
N HIS A 138 7.61 9.69 -17.75
CA HIS A 138 8.77 10.13 -18.57
C HIS A 138 10.16 9.96 -17.94
N GLU A 139 10.35 9.17 -16.89
CA GLU A 139 11.70 8.82 -16.38
C GLU A 139 12.16 7.40 -16.78
N GLN A 140 11.59 6.84 -17.85
CA GLN A 140 12.16 5.66 -18.53
C GLN A 140 12.26 5.96 -20.02
N THR A 141 13.38 6.59 -20.41
CA THR A 141 13.94 6.51 -21.77
C THR A 141 15.36 6.02 -21.64
#